data_AF-R5LJG4-F1
#
_entry.id   AF-R5LJG4-F1
#
_cell.length_a   1.000
_cell.length_b   1.000
_cell.length_c   1.000
_cell.angle_alpha   90.00
_cell.angle_beta   90.00
_cell.angle_gamma   90.00
#
_symmetry.space_group_name_H-M   'P 1'
#
loop_
_entity.id
_entity.type
_entity.pdbx_description
1 polymer ?
#
loop_
_entity_poly.entity_id
_entity_poly.type
_entity_poly.pdbx_seq_one_letter_code
_entity_poly.pdbx_strand_id
1 'polypeptide(L)'
;MSKYYRGNIERMTVERIKIYNGVRTLVTGSTVIRKDAIFYKNRFGVLINAENGEAPIRKEEAYDYLTHITENAGNGIGEACQFVDTTKLTPAEDVTKEDVKQLRKAYKEKHIN
;
A
#
# COMPACT_ATOMS: atom_id res chain seq x y z
N MET A 1 -18.82 11.82 8.66
CA MET A 1 -17.64 10.97 8.38
C MET A 1 -17.17 11.27 6.97
N SER A 2 -15.88 11.57 6.77
CA SER A 2 -15.35 11.76 5.42
C SER A 2 -15.53 10.50 4.57
N LYS A 3 -16.00 10.68 3.34
CA LYS A 3 -16.24 9.59 2.38
C LYS A 3 -14.94 9.13 1.72
N TYR A 4 -13.96 10.04 1.63
CA TYR A 4 -12.69 9.83 0.97
C TYR A 4 -11.52 10.21 1.88
N TYR A 5 -10.38 9.58 1.65
CA TYR A 5 -9.14 9.78 2.37
C TYR A 5 -8.00 9.95 1.37
N ARG A 6 -7.02 10.75 1.74
CA ARG A 6 -5.78 10.97 1.00
C ARG A 6 -4.63 10.32 1.75
N GLY A 7 -3.77 9.62 1.03
CA GLY A 7 -2.60 8.97 1.59
C GLY A 7 -1.55 8.67 0.52
N ASN A 8 -0.46 8.06 0.96
CA ASN A 8 0.62 7.67 0.07
C ASN A 8 0.58 6.17 -0.19
N ILE A 9 0.93 5.76 -1.40
CA ILE A 9 1.35 4.39 -1.66
C ILE A 9 2.87 4.38 -1.50
N GLU A 10 3.33 3.57 -0.57
CA GLU A 10 4.73 3.39 -0.23
C GLU A 10 5.20 2.01 -0.71
N ARG A 11 6.51 1.87 -0.91
CA ARG A 11 7.18 0.61 -1.19
C ARG A 11 8.07 0.29 -0.02
N MET A 12 7.80 -0.82 0.66
CA MET A 12 8.69 -1.40 1.67
C MET A 12 9.70 -2.28 0.97
N THR A 13 10.98 -2.13 1.27
CA THR A 13 12.06 -2.93 0.68
C THR A 13 12.93 -3.50 1.78
N VAL A 14 13.29 -4.78 1.69
CA VAL A 14 14.24 -5.42 2.59
C VAL A 14 15.64 -4.91 2.27
N GLU A 15 16.22 -4.12 3.15
CA GLU A 15 17.57 -3.57 2.95
C GLU A 15 18.64 -4.48 3.52
N ARG A 16 18.37 -5.10 4.68
CA ARG A 16 19.31 -5.98 5.38
C ARG A 16 18.56 -7.03 6.17
N ILE A 17 19.20 -8.18 6.39
CA ILE A 17 18.72 -9.23 7.28
C ILE A 17 19.73 -9.37 8.42
N LYS A 18 19.27 -9.15 9.66
CA LYS A 18 20.07 -9.31 10.87
C LYS A 18 19.76 -10.65 11.51
N ILE A 19 20.77 -11.32 12.04
CA ILE A 19 20.61 -12.56 12.81
C ILE A 19 21.19 -12.31 14.19
N TYR A 20 20.33 -12.32 15.22
CA TYR A 20 20.73 -12.19 16.61
C TYR A 20 20.15 -13.36 17.41
N ASN A 21 21.01 -14.11 18.10
CA ASN A 21 20.62 -15.30 18.87
C ASN A 21 19.76 -16.31 18.07
N GLY A 22 20.03 -16.47 16.78
CA GLY A 22 19.28 -17.35 15.88
C GLY A 22 17.96 -16.77 15.35
N VAL A 23 17.52 -15.60 15.81
CA VAL A 23 16.33 -14.90 15.31
C VAL A 23 16.72 -14.04 14.10
N ARG A 24 16.06 -14.26 12.97
CA ARG A 24 16.18 -13.41 11.78
C ARG A 24 15.26 -12.20 11.94
N THR A 25 15.80 -11.01 11.70
CA THR A 25 15.04 -9.75 11.74
C THR A 25 15.31 -8.98 10.46
N LEU A 26 14.24 -8.57 9.79
CA LEU A 26 14.33 -7.75 8.60
C LEU A 26 14.54 -6.29 8.98
N VAL A 27 15.52 -5.66 8.35
CA VAL A 27 15.65 -4.20 8.32
C VAL A 27 15.08 -3.73 7.00
N THR A 28 13.99 -2.99 7.06
CA THR A 28 13.29 -2.49 5.88
C THR A 28 13.40 -0.98 5.76
N GLY A 29 13.55 -0.52 4.52
CA GLY A 29 13.36 0.88 4.14
C GLY A 29 11.97 1.10 3.54
N SER A 30 11.45 2.33 3.63
CA SER A 30 10.23 2.72 2.91
C SER A 30 10.50 3.89 1.98
N THR A 31 9.85 3.88 0.82
CA THR A 31 9.91 4.97 -0.16
C THR A 31 8.51 5.26 -0.69
N VAL A 32 8.14 6.54 -0.77
CA VAL A 32 6.86 6.94 -1.35
C VAL A 32 6.93 6.80 -2.87
N ILE A 33 6.14 5.90 -3.44
CA ILE A 33 6.05 5.69 -4.90
C ILE A 33 4.91 6.49 -5.51
N ARG A 34 3.88 6.80 -4.73
CA ARG A 34 2.78 7.67 -5.15
C ARG A 34 2.29 8.51 -4.00
N LYS A 35 2.25 9.83 -4.23
CA LYS A 35 1.67 10.79 -3.30
C LYS A 35 0.19 10.99 -3.57
N ASP A 36 -0.53 11.39 -2.52
CA ASP A 36 -1.90 11.89 -2.61
C ASP A 36 -2.88 10.93 -3.31
N ALA A 37 -2.66 9.62 -3.18
CA ALA A 37 -3.60 8.60 -3.62
C ALA A 37 -4.91 8.69 -2.82
N ILE A 38 -6.02 8.46 -3.51
CA ILE A 38 -7.36 8.58 -2.95
C ILE A 38 -7.88 7.20 -2.57
N PHE A 39 -8.46 7.12 -1.37
CA PHE A 39 -9.04 5.91 -0.82
C PHE A 39 -10.44 6.18 -0.28
N TYR A 40 -11.26 5.13 -0.14
CA TYR A 40 -12.55 5.20 0.55
C TYR A 40 -12.80 3.92 1.35
N LYS A 41 -13.65 3.99 2.37
CA LYS A 41 -14.15 2.79 3.05
C LYS A 41 -15.46 2.35 2.41
N ASN A 42 -15.56 1.08 2.03
CA ASN A 42 -16.81 0.51 1.53
C ASN A 42 -17.83 0.30 2.67
N ARG A 43 -19.01 -0.23 2.36
CA ARG A 43 -20.08 -0.49 3.35
C ARG A 43 -19.66 -1.44 4.49
N PHE A 44 -18.61 -2.23 4.30
CA PHE A 44 -18.07 -3.18 5.27
C PHE A 44 -16.86 -2.61 6.03
N GLY A 45 -16.53 -1.33 5.85
CA GLY A 45 -15.38 -0.68 6.50
C GLY A 45 -14.02 -1.00 5.87
N VAL A 46 -13.99 -1.76 4.76
CA VAL A 46 -12.75 -2.11 4.05
C VAL A 46 -12.24 -0.90 3.28
N LEU A 47 -10.96 -0.57 3.44
CA LEU A 47 -10.29 0.47 2.69
C LEU A 47 -10.07 0.01 1.25
N ILE A 48 -10.45 0.84 0.29
CA ILE A 48 -10.34 0.58 -1.14
C ILE A 48 -9.63 1.74 -1.80
N ASN A 49 -8.65 1.45 -2.67
CA ASN A 49 -8.05 2.45 -3.53
C ASN A 49 -9.08 2.90 -4.57
N ALA A 50 -9.32 4.21 -4.62
CA ALA A 50 -10.36 4.79 -5.45
C ALA A 50 -10.12 4.59 -6.95
N GLU A 51 -8.84 4.54 -7.36
CA GLU A 51 -8.40 4.46 -8.74
C GLU A 51 -8.56 3.07 -9.35
N ASN A 52 -7.98 2.03 -8.74
CA ASN A 52 -8.03 0.66 -9.26
C ASN A 52 -9.19 -0.16 -8.69
N GLY A 53 -9.81 0.29 -7.58
CA GLY A 53 -10.93 -0.40 -6.95
C GLY A 53 -10.54 -1.59 -6.07
N GLU A 54 -9.25 -1.78 -5.80
CA GLU A 54 -8.72 -2.90 -5.01
C GLU A 54 -8.44 -2.50 -3.56
N ALA A 55 -8.43 -3.48 -2.67
CA ALA A 55 -7.99 -3.28 -1.31
C ALA A 55 -6.45 -3.18 -1.30
N PRO A 56 -5.86 -2.06 -0.83
CA PRO A 56 -4.41 -1.95 -0.73
C PRO A 56 -3.90 -2.83 0.41
N ILE A 57 -2.68 -3.34 0.25
CA ILE A 57 -1.94 -4.03 1.33
C ILE A 57 -1.60 -3.01 2.42
N ARG A 58 -1.81 -3.36 3.68
CA ARG A 58 -1.44 -2.53 4.83
C ARG A 58 0.05 -2.66 5.14
N LYS A 59 0.60 -1.69 5.84
CA LYS A 59 2.02 -1.69 6.25
C LYS A 59 2.42 -2.96 6.99
N GLU A 60 1.59 -3.42 7.91
CA GLU A 60 1.82 -4.61 8.72
C GLU A 60 1.79 -5.87 7.84
N GLU A 61 0.77 -5.99 6.99
CA GLU A 61 0.62 -7.11 6.04
C GLU A 61 1.78 -7.18 5.05
N ALA A 62 2.30 -6.03 4.61
CA ALA A 62 3.47 -5.98 3.74
C ALA A 62 4.73 -6.47 4.44
N TYR A 63 4.91 -6.14 5.73
CA TYR A 63 6.04 -6.63 6.52
C TYR A 63 5.94 -8.15 6.76
N ASP A 64 4.76 -8.65 7.10
CA ASP A 64 4.50 -10.08 7.30
C ASP A 64 4.74 -10.87 6.01
N TYR A 65 4.27 -10.34 4.88
CA TYR A 65 4.53 -10.93 3.56
C TYR A 65 6.04 -11.00 3.25
N LEU A 66 6.77 -9.89 3.44
CA LEU A 66 8.22 -9.85 3.22
C LEU A 66 8.97 -10.82 4.14
N THR A 67 8.53 -10.95 5.39
CA THR A 67 9.08 -11.93 6.34
C THR A 67 8.84 -13.34 5.84
N HIS A 68 7.61 -13.66 5.43
CA HIS A 68 7.27 -14.99 4.95
C HIS A 68 8.08 -15.41 3.71
N ILE A 69 8.22 -14.53 2.72
CA ILE A 69 8.98 -14.86 1.50
C ILE A 69 10.49 -14.96 1.77
N THR A 70 11.05 -14.14 2.65
CA THR A 70 12.49 -14.18 2.97
C THR A 70 12.88 -15.40 3.81
N GLU A 71 11.95 -15.91 4.61
CA GLU A 71 12.16 -17.13 5.39
C GLU A 71 11.98 -18.40 4.56
N ASN A 72 10.97 -18.45 3.67
CA ASN A 72 10.55 -19.70 3.03
C ASN A 72 10.94 -19.84 1.56
N ALA A 73 11.02 -18.74 0.81
CA ALA A 73 11.29 -18.80 -0.64
C ALA A 73 12.79 -18.73 -0.99
N GLY A 74 13.66 -18.52 0.01
CA GLY A 74 15.09 -18.24 -0.22
C GLY A 74 15.35 -16.87 -0.85
N ASN A 75 14.30 -16.04 -0.99
CA ASN A 75 14.39 -14.66 -1.44
C ASN A 75 15.04 -13.79 -0.35
N GLY A 76 15.64 -12.66 -0.73
CA GLY A 76 16.57 -11.94 0.14
C GLY A 76 16.46 -10.42 0.12
N ILE A 77 17.60 -9.77 0.35
CA ILE A 77 17.75 -8.31 0.28
C ILE A 77 17.30 -7.82 -1.12
N GLY A 78 16.53 -6.73 -1.15
CA GLY A 78 15.96 -6.14 -2.36
C GLY A 78 14.51 -6.53 -2.63
N GLU A 79 13.99 -7.56 -1.96
CA GLU A 79 12.57 -7.88 -1.99
C GLU A 79 11.73 -6.71 -1.52
N ALA A 80 10.61 -6.47 -2.19
CA ALA A 80 9.80 -5.30 -1.92
C ALA A 80 8.31 -5.54 -2.10
N CYS A 81 7.51 -4.84 -1.30
CA CYS A 81 6.06 -4.90 -1.33
C CYS A 81 5.48 -3.48 -1.26
N GLN A 82 4.46 -3.20 -2.08
CA GLN A 82 3.74 -1.95 -2.03
C GLN A 82 2.71 -2.00 -0.91
N PHE A 83 2.56 -0.89 -0.18
CA PHE A 83 1.65 -0.81 0.95
C PHE A 83 1.09 0.60 1.13
N VAL A 84 0.06 0.69 1.96
CA VAL A 84 -0.51 1.94 2.44
C VAL A 84 -0.41 1.99 3.96
N ASP A 85 0.17 3.07 4.47
CA ASP A 85 0.19 3.35 5.91
C ASP A 85 -1.15 3.97 6.32
N THR A 86 -2.05 3.12 6.84
CA THR A 86 -3.41 3.54 7.21
C THR A 86 -3.44 4.59 8.33
N THR A 87 -2.37 4.70 9.13
CA THR A 87 -2.24 5.69 10.21
C THR A 87 -1.97 7.10 9.70
N LYS A 88 -1.47 7.23 8.47
CA LYS A 88 -1.15 8.50 7.80
C LYS A 88 -2.25 8.98 6.86
N LEU A 89 -3.41 8.33 6.85
CA LEU A 89 -4.55 8.74 6.04
C LEU A 89 -5.18 10.02 6.59
N THR A 90 -5.38 11.00 5.71
CA THR A 90 -6.04 12.27 6.05
C THR A 90 -7.40 12.36 5.34
N PRO A 91 -8.43 12.98 5.94
CA PRO A 91 -9.69 13.25 5.24
C PRO A 91 -9.46 14.06 3.96
N ALA A 92 -10.09 13.65 2.86
CA ALA A 92 -10.05 14.34 1.58
C ALA A 92 -11.44 14.92 1.26
N GLU A 93 -11.78 16.01 1.92
CA GLU A 93 -13.11 16.64 1.82
C GLU A 93 -13.34 17.32 0.47
N ASP A 94 -12.26 17.70 -0.21
CA ASP A 94 -12.26 18.29 -1.55
C ASP A 94 -12.55 17.27 -2.66
N VAL A 95 -12.46 15.98 -2.37
CA VAL A 95 -12.62 14.93 -3.38
C VAL A 95 -14.10 14.58 -3.59
N THR A 96 -14.55 14.71 -4.83
CA THR A 96 -15.92 14.40 -5.23
C THR A 96 -16.05 12.99 -5.79
N LYS A 97 -17.31 12.53 -5.93
CA LYS A 97 -17.61 11.27 -6.62
C LYS A 97 -17.20 11.31 -8.10
N GLU A 98 -17.24 12.48 -8.73
CA GLU A 98 -16.91 12.62 -10.14
C GLU A 98 -15.40 12.49 -10.37
N ASP A 99 -14.58 13.05 -9.47
CA ASP A 99 -13.11 12.87 -9.49
C ASP A 99 -12.74 11.39 -9.42
N VAL A 100 -13.39 10.62 -8.55
CA VAL A 100 -13.15 9.17 -8.44
C VAL A 100 -13.56 8.42 -9.71
N LYS A 101 -14.65 8.82 -10.38
CA LYS A 101 -15.01 8.19 -11.67
C LYS A 101 -13.96 8.48 -12.73
N GLN A 102 -13.45 9.71 -12.79
CA GLN A 102 -12.39 10.09 -13.72
C GLN A 102 -11.10 9.32 -13.45
N LEU A 103 -10.70 9.18 -12.18
CA LEU A 103 -9.54 8.36 -11.79
C LEU A 103 -9.68 6.90 -12.27
N ARG A 104 -10.84 6.28 -12.05
CA ARG A 104 -11.11 4.90 -12.51
C ARG A 104 -11.07 4.78 -14.02
N LYS A 105 -11.63 5.76 -14.74
CA LYS A 105 -11.62 5.79 -16.19
C LYS A 105 -10.19 5.87 -16.72
N ALA A 106 -9.39 6.80 -16.19
CA ALA A 106 -7.98 6.96 -16.55
C ALA A 106 -7.15 5.70 -16.25
N TYR A 107 -7.41 5.02 -15.13
CA TYR A 107 -6.74 3.76 -14.82
C TYR A 107 -7.06 2.66 -15.83
N LYS A 108 -8.35 2.49 -16.17
CA LYS A 108 -8.79 1.51 -17.16
C LYS A 108 -8.17 1.77 -18.53
N GLU A 109 -8.15 3.02 -18.99
CA GLU A 109 -7.55 3.40 -20.27
C GLU A 109 -6.05 3.06 -20.34
N LYS A 110 -5.32 3.17 -19.22
CA LYS A 110 -3.89 2.80 -19.16
C LYS A 110 -3.60 1.30 -19.14
N HIS A 111 -4.57 0.45 -18.78
CA HIS A 111 -4.36 -0.99 -18.57
C HIS A 111 -5.20 -1.89 -19.51
N ILE A 112 -6.01 -1.30 -20.40
CA ILE A 112 -6.79 -2.00 -21.44
C ILE A 112 -6.11 -1.91 -22.82
N ASN A 113 -5.06 -1.11 -22.97
CA ASN A 113 -4.12 -1.18 -24.10
C ASN A 113 -2.90 -2.02 -23.74
#